data_AF-A0A084IQE5-F1
#
_entry.id   AF-A0A084IQE5-F1
#
_cell.length_a   1.000
_cell.length_b   1.000
_cell.length_c   1.000
_cell.angle_alpha   90.00
_cell.angle_beta   90.00
_cell.angle_gamma   90.00
#
_symmetry.space_group_name_H-M   'P 1'
#
loop_
_entity.id
_entity.type
_entity.pdbx_description
1 polymer ?
#
loop_
_entity_poly.entity_id
_entity_poly.type
_entity_poly.pdbx_seq_one_letter_code
_entity_poly.pdbx_strand_id
1 'polypeptide(L)'
;MQDAIEQAARTLASAPDILVLSGAGISAESGIPTFREAQTGLWAQYSPEDLATPDAFARHPARVWAWYSWRRRLIARGGPNAGHRAIAELGRRRRVFVATQKGSTHETEKIVR
;
A
#
# COMPACT_ATOMS: atom_id res chain seq x y z
N MET A 1 -24.99 -3.00 -1.21
CA MET A 1 -23.60 -3.10 -0.70
C MET A 1 -23.34 -4.46 -0.05
N GLN A 2 -24.22 -4.93 0.85
CA GLN A 2 -24.17 -6.30 1.40
C GLN A 2 -24.16 -7.38 0.31
N ASP A 3 -25.05 -7.29 -0.68
CA ASP A 3 -25.13 -8.28 -1.76
C ASP A 3 -23.82 -8.44 -2.55
N ALA A 4 -23.11 -7.32 -2.78
CA ALA A 4 -21.82 -7.32 -3.49
C ALA A 4 -20.72 -8.00 -2.65
N ILE A 5 -20.71 -7.77 -1.33
CA ILE A 5 -19.75 -8.41 -0.41
C ILE A 5 -20.02 -9.92 -0.35
N GLU A 6 -21.28 -10.32 -0.25
CA GLU A 6 -21.64 -11.74 -0.25
C GLU A 6 -21.31 -12.43 -1.57
N GLN A 7 -21.56 -11.77 -2.69
CA GLN A 7 -21.18 -12.28 -4.01
C GLN A 7 -19.66 -12.44 -4.12
N ALA A 8 -18.88 -11.45 -3.66
CA ALA A 8 -17.43 -11.54 -3.63
C ALA A 8 -16.96 -12.71 -2.75
N ALA A 9 -17.54 -12.90 -1.57
CA ALA A 9 -17.22 -14.02 -0.69
C ALA A 9 -17.49 -15.38 -1.34
N ARG A 10 -18.63 -15.55 -2.02
CA ARG A 10 -18.95 -16.77 -2.76
C ARG A 10 -17.96 -17.04 -3.89
N THR A 11 -17.58 -16.02 -4.65
CA THR A 11 -16.59 -16.14 -5.73
C THR A 11 -15.21 -16.52 -5.19
N LEU A 12 -14.76 -15.88 -4.11
CA LEU A 12 -13.47 -16.20 -3.48
C LEU A 12 -13.47 -17.62 -2.88
N ALA A 13 -14.61 -18.10 -2.39
CA ALA A 13 -14.75 -19.45 -1.84
C ALA A 13 -14.68 -20.56 -2.90
N SER A 14 -14.99 -20.30 -4.18
CA SER A 14 -14.88 -21.30 -5.25
C SER A 14 -13.63 -21.13 -6.11
N ALA A 15 -12.92 -20.00 -6.01
CA ALA A 15 -11.74 -19.74 -6.82
C ALA A 15 -10.56 -20.69 -6.49
N PRO A 16 -9.90 -21.29 -7.51
CA PRO A 16 -8.72 -22.13 -7.32
C PRO A 16 -7.48 -21.31 -6.99
N ASP A 17 -7.33 -20.15 -7.64
CA ASP A 17 -6.24 -19.19 -7.45
C ASP A 17 -6.80 -17.77 -7.39
N ILE A 18 -6.23 -16.93 -6.53
CA ILE A 18 -6.74 -15.56 -6.27
C ILE A 18 -5.61 -14.56 -6.47
N LEU A 19 -5.83 -13.54 -7.31
CA LEU A 19 -4.93 -12.39 -7.46
C LEU A 19 -5.54 -11.16 -6.77
N VAL A 20 -4.84 -10.64 -5.77
CA VAL A 20 -5.18 -9.39 -5.10
C VAL A 20 -4.37 -8.26 -5.71
N LEU A 21 -5.04 -7.31 -6.36
CA LEU A 21 -4.46 -6.06 -6.82
C LEU A 21 -4.64 -4.99 -5.73
N SER A 22 -3.54 -4.44 -5.22
CA SER A 22 -3.58 -3.45 -4.14
C SER A 22 -2.83 -2.16 -4.45
N GLY A 23 -3.46 -1.04 -4.14
CA GLY A 23 -2.84 0.29 -4.15
C GLY A 23 -2.52 0.80 -2.74
N ALA A 24 -2.16 2.09 -2.64
CA ALA A 24 -1.88 2.74 -1.35
C ALA A 24 -3.09 2.76 -0.40
N GLY A 25 -4.32 2.74 -0.92
CA GLY A 25 -5.55 2.82 -0.12
C GLY A 25 -5.69 1.73 0.95
N ILE A 26 -5.20 0.50 0.68
CA ILE A 26 -5.24 -0.58 1.68
C ILE A 26 -4.41 -0.26 2.93
N SER A 27 -3.48 0.70 2.86
CA SER A 27 -2.63 1.12 3.98
C SER A 27 -3.07 2.42 4.66
N ALA A 28 -4.13 3.08 4.17
CA ALA A 28 -4.63 4.32 4.78
C ALA A 28 -5.05 4.10 6.25
N GLU A 29 -5.78 3.01 6.51
CA GLU A 29 -6.20 2.61 7.87
C GLU A 29 -5.03 2.19 8.79
N SER A 30 -3.84 1.99 8.24
CA SER A 30 -2.61 1.73 9.00
C SER A 30 -1.89 3.02 9.43
N GLY A 31 -2.50 4.20 9.19
CA GLY A 31 -1.89 5.50 9.48
C GLY A 31 -0.77 5.87 8.50
N ILE A 32 -0.70 5.20 7.35
CA ILE A 32 0.29 5.50 6.31
C ILE A 32 -0.35 6.45 5.30
N PRO A 33 0.18 7.68 5.12
CA PRO A 33 -0.38 8.64 4.18
C PRO A 33 -0.39 8.11 2.75
N THR A 34 -1.51 8.32 2.05
CA THR A 34 -1.60 8.05 0.61
C THR A 34 -0.97 9.20 -0.19
N PHE A 35 -0.74 8.99 -1.47
CA PHE A 35 -0.08 9.99 -2.32
C PHE A 35 -1.02 11.05 -2.88
N ARG A 36 -2.23 10.64 -3.31
CA ARG A 36 -3.09 11.43 -4.21
C ARG A 36 -4.38 11.95 -3.55
N GLU A 37 -4.55 11.77 -2.25
CA GLU A 37 -5.70 12.37 -1.57
C GLU A 37 -5.64 13.90 -1.63
N ALA A 38 -6.76 14.52 -1.99
CA ALA A 38 -6.81 15.92 -2.39
C ALA A 38 -6.35 16.91 -1.30
N GLN A 39 -6.60 16.60 -0.03
CA GLN A 39 -6.27 17.50 1.10
C GLN A 39 -5.16 16.95 2.00
N THR A 40 -5.03 15.63 2.08
CA THR A 40 -4.20 14.91 3.05
C THR A 40 -3.08 14.11 2.38
N GLY A 41 -3.10 14.00 1.05
CA GLY A 41 -2.12 13.23 0.30
C GLY A 41 -0.75 13.90 0.30
N LEU A 42 0.31 13.08 0.19
CA LEU A 42 1.67 13.58 0.15
C LEU A 42 1.89 14.59 -1.00
N TRP A 43 1.22 14.43 -2.13
CA TRP A 43 1.34 15.36 -3.26
C TRP A 43 0.55 16.66 -3.11
N ALA A 44 -0.32 16.77 -2.12
CA ALA A 44 -0.90 18.06 -1.73
C ALA A 44 0.10 18.91 -0.92
N GLN A 45 1.09 18.27 -0.29
CA GLN A 45 2.08 18.93 0.60
C GLN A 45 3.46 19.07 -0.03
N TYR A 46 3.80 18.19 -0.99
CA TYR A 46 5.11 18.12 -1.61
C TYR A 46 4.98 17.99 -3.13
N SER A 47 5.83 18.68 -3.90
CA SER A 47 5.88 18.50 -5.35
C SER A 47 6.58 17.17 -5.69
N PRO A 48 5.93 16.27 -6.46
CA PRO A 48 6.56 15.05 -6.92
C PRO A 48 7.70 15.31 -7.91
N GLU A 49 7.65 16.39 -8.70
CA GLU A 49 8.70 16.79 -9.64
C GLU A 49 10.03 17.09 -8.92
N ASP A 50 9.93 17.59 -7.68
CA ASP A 50 11.04 17.95 -6.80
C ASP A 50 11.61 16.78 -5.97
N LEU A 51 10.94 15.62 -5.97
CA LEU A 51 11.25 14.54 -5.03
C LEU A 51 11.33 13.14 -5.66
N ALA A 52 10.52 12.85 -6.67
CA ALA A 52 10.31 11.51 -7.20
C ALA A 52 10.77 11.36 -8.66
N THR A 53 11.80 12.13 -9.07
CA THR A 53 12.40 12.08 -10.40
C THR A 53 13.92 11.86 -10.31
N PRO A 54 14.55 11.20 -11.31
CA PRO A 54 16.01 11.10 -11.37
C PRO A 54 16.70 12.47 -11.35
N ASP A 55 16.14 13.46 -12.04
CA ASP A 55 16.69 14.82 -12.12
C ASP A 55 16.62 15.55 -10.77
N ALA A 56 15.54 15.38 -10.00
CA ALA A 56 15.45 15.93 -8.64
C ALA A 56 16.53 15.32 -7.73
N PHE A 57 16.75 14.01 -7.83
CA PHE A 57 17.79 13.34 -7.06
C PHE A 57 19.19 13.82 -7.45
N ALA A 58 19.46 14.00 -8.74
CA ALA A 58 20.72 14.54 -9.22
C ALA A 58 20.97 15.98 -8.74
N ARG A 59 19.93 16.84 -8.75
CA ARG A 59 20.03 18.23 -8.30
C ARG A 59 20.16 18.37 -6.78
N HIS A 60 19.37 17.63 -6.00
CA HIS A 60 19.27 17.79 -4.54
C HIS A 60 19.21 16.44 -3.79
N PRO A 61 20.28 15.61 -3.84
CA PRO A 61 20.24 14.24 -3.31
C PRO A 61 19.94 14.20 -1.81
N ALA A 62 20.48 15.16 -1.03
CA ALA A 62 20.23 15.22 0.41
C ALA A 62 18.77 15.50 0.77
N ARG A 63 18.09 16.39 0.02
CA ARG A 63 16.66 16.70 0.20
C ARG A 63 15.80 15.48 -0.10
N VAL A 64 16.05 14.84 -1.25
CA VAL A 64 15.33 13.64 -1.68
C VAL A 64 15.54 12.50 -0.67
N TRP A 65 16.78 12.24 -0.25
CA TRP A 65 17.08 11.25 0.77
C TRP A 65 16.40 11.53 2.11
N ALA A 66 16.44 12.77 2.59
CA ALA A 66 15.80 13.16 3.84
C ALA A 66 14.28 12.88 3.80
N TRP A 67 13.63 13.22 2.68
CA TRP A 67 12.21 12.98 2.50
C TRP A 67 11.86 11.48 2.46
N TYR A 68 12.58 10.66 1.69
CA TYR A 68 12.36 9.21 1.67
C TYR A 68 12.70 8.55 3.02
N SER A 69 13.71 9.05 3.74
CA SER A 69 14.05 8.58 5.08
C SER A 69 12.93 8.87 6.09
N TRP A 70 12.37 10.08 6.07
CA TRP A 70 11.19 10.42 6.86
C TRP A 70 10.00 9.51 6.52
N ARG A 71 9.71 9.32 5.22
CA ARG A 71 8.62 8.44 4.76
C ARG A 71 8.80 7.00 5.24
N ARG A 72 10.02 6.46 5.17
CA ARG A 72 10.35 5.13 5.71
C ARG A 72 10.05 5.01 7.20
N ARG A 73 10.35 6.05 8.00
CA ARG A 73 10.04 6.07 9.44
C ARG A 73 8.54 6.07 9.71
N LEU A 74 7.73 6.79 8.93
CA LEU A 74 6.27 6.74 9.03
C LEU A 74 5.74 5.33 8.75
N ILE A 75 6.19 4.72 7.66
CA ILE A 75 5.80 3.37 7.26
C ILE A 75 6.18 2.35 8.35
N ALA A 76 7.36 2.50 8.95
CA ALA A 76 7.82 1.61 10.01
C ALA A 76 6.93 1.64 11.26
N ARG A 77 6.25 2.76 11.54
CA ARG A 77 5.34 2.92 12.68
C ARG A 77 3.96 2.28 12.45
N GLY A 78 3.50 2.20 11.21
CA GLY A 78 2.21 1.59 10.89
C GLY A 78 2.22 0.07 11.04
N GLY A 79 1.11 -0.55 11.45
CA GLY A 79 0.95 -2.01 11.52
C GLY A 79 0.02 -2.57 10.44
N PRO A 80 -0.07 -3.90 10.26
CA PRO A 80 -1.13 -4.49 9.45
C PRO A 80 -2.50 -4.10 10.02
N ASN A 81 -3.47 -3.87 9.13
CA ASN A 81 -4.85 -3.55 9.48
C ASN A 81 -5.77 -4.75 9.17
N ALA A 82 -7.09 -4.57 9.29
CA ALA A 82 -8.04 -5.64 9.04
C ALA A 82 -7.96 -6.18 7.60
N GLY A 83 -7.82 -5.31 6.59
CA GLY A 83 -7.68 -5.71 5.19
C GLY A 83 -6.42 -6.53 4.94
N HIS A 84 -5.29 -6.11 5.51
CA HIS A 84 -4.03 -6.87 5.46
C HIS A 84 -4.19 -8.27 6.06
N ARG A 85 -4.75 -8.35 7.27
CA ARG A 85 -4.98 -9.63 7.97
C ARG A 85 -5.95 -10.54 7.22
N ALA A 86 -6.97 -9.98 6.58
CA ALA A 86 -7.93 -10.75 5.79
C ALA A 86 -7.26 -11.41 4.57
N ILE A 87 -6.36 -10.70 3.89
CA ILE A 87 -5.60 -11.26 2.76
C ILE A 87 -4.64 -12.35 3.24
N ALA A 88 -3.92 -12.11 4.34
CA ALA A 88 -3.03 -13.11 4.92
C ALA A 88 -3.79 -14.38 5.32
N GLU A 89 -4.94 -14.25 5.99
CA GLU A 89 -5.79 -15.39 6.37
C GLU A 89 -6.34 -16.13 5.14
N LEU A 90 -6.74 -15.42 4.09
CA LEU A 90 -7.15 -16.03 2.83
C LEU A 90 -6.00 -16.85 2.21
N GLY A 91 -4.78 -16.34 2.25
CA GLY A 91 -3.57 -17.02 1.78
C GLY A 91 -3.19 -18.27 2.56
N ARG A 92 -3.64 -18.42 3.82
CA ARG A 92 -3.47 -19.66 4.59
C ARG A 92 -4.40 -20.79 4.12
N ARG A 93 -5.51 -20.44 3.47
CA ARG A 93 -6.56 -21.38 3.05
C ARG A 93 -6.58 -21.64 1.55
N ARG A 94 -6.00 -20.73 0.75
CA ARG A 94 -6.04 -20.71 -0.71
C ARG A 94 -4.73 -20.21 -1.29
N ARG A 95 -4.48 -20.51 -2.57
CA ARG A 95 -3.36 -19.92 -3.28
C ARG A 95 -3.68 -18.47 -3.64
N VAL A 96 -2.97 -17.54 -3.00
CA VAL A 96 -3.15 -16.09 -3.18
C VAL A 96 -1.86 -15.48 -3.71
N PHE A 97 -1.98 -14.68 -4.77
CA PHE A 97 -0.95 -13.81 -5.30
C PHE A 97 -1.30 -12.36 -4.97
N VAL A 98 -0.31 -11.57 -4.57
CA VAL A 98 -0.51 -10.14 -4.31
C VAL A 98 0.36 -9.35 -5.28
N ALA A 99 -0.28 -8.55 -6.14
CA ALA A 99 0.40 -7.54 -6.94
C ALA A 99 0.09 -6.15 -6.35
N THR A 100 1.14 -5.37 -6.08
CA THR A 100 1.00 -4.08 -5.38
C THR A 100 1.75 -2.96 -6.09
N GLN A 101 1.16 -1.77 -6.09
CA GLN A 101 1.76 -0.54 -6.62
C GLN A 101 2.51 0.25 -5.53
N LYS A 102 2.70 -0.33 -4.35
CA LYS A 102 3.39 0.31 -3.23
C LYS A 102 4.90 0.32 -3.47
N GLY A 103 5.51 1.49 -3.35
CA GLY A 103 6.96 1.67 -3.51
C GLY A 103 7.81 1.22 -2.30
N SER A 104 7.30 0.35 -1.42
CA SER A 104 8.09 -0.14 -0.28
C SER A 104 7.83 -1.62 0.04
N THR A 105 8.91 -2.40 0.11
CA THR A 105 8.85 -3.84 0.42
C THR A 105 8.31 -4.12 1.83
N HIS A 106 8.58 -3.23 2.80
CA HIS A 106 8.09 -3.36 4.18
C HIS A 106 6.56 -3.24 4.29
N GLU A 107 5.89 -2.51 3.39
CA GLU A 107 4.43 -2.49 3.36
C GLU A 107 3.88 -3.78 2.74
N THR A 108 4.57 -4.33 1.74
CA THR A 108 4.19 -5.60 1.10
C THR A 108 4.31 -6.78 2.07
N GLU A 109 5.37 -6.83 2.87
CA GLU A 109 5.54 -7.86 3.90
C GLU A 109 4.40 -7.88 4.93
N LYS A 110 3.81 -6.71 5.21
CA LYS A 110 2.63 -6.59 6.09
C LYS A 110 1.34 -7.08 5.46
N ILE A 111 1.29 -7.30 4.14
CA ILE A 111 0.12 -7.87 3.44
C ILE A 111 0.15 -9.41 3.50
N VAL A 112 1.34 -10.01 3.46
CA VAL A 112 1.51 -11.45 3.20
C VAL A 112 1.86 -12.26 4.46
N ARG A 113 2.23 -11.61 5.56
CA ARG A 113 2.51 -12.23 6.87
C ARG A 113 1.51 -11.75 7.91
#